data_AF-I6E0X7-F1
#
_entry.id   AF-I6E0X7-F1
#
_cell.length_a   1.000
_cell.length_b   1.000
_cell.length_c   1.000
_cell.angle_alpha   90.00
_cell.angle_beta   90.00
_cell.angle_gamma   90.00
#
_symmetry.space_group_name_H-M   'P 1'
#
loop_
_entity.id
_entity.type
_entity.pdbx_description
1 polymer ?
#
loop_
_entity_poly.entity_id
_entity_poly.type
_entity_poly.pdbx_seq_one_letter_code
_entity_poly.pdbx_strand_id
1 'polypeptide(L)' 'MFDYQVSKHPHFDEACRAFALRHNLVQLAERAGMNVQILRNKLNPAQPHLLTAPEIWLL' A
#
# COMPACT_ATOMS: atom_id res chain seq x y z
N MET A 1 5.32 17.30 26.01
CA MET A 1 6.54 16.82 25.32
C MET A 1 6.07 15.75 24.38
N PHE A 2 5.93 16.05 23.08
CA PHE A 2 5.31 15.15 22.11
C PHE A 2 6.39 14.34 21.41
N ASP A 3 6.22 13.02 21.50
CA ASP A 3 7.17 12.01 21.08
C ASP A 3 7.53 12.08 19.60
N TYR A 4 8.83 12.01 19.41
CA TYR A 4 9.55 11.82 18.18
C TYR A 4 9.24 10.42 17.62
N GLN A 5 8.32 10.34 16.65
CA GLN A 5 8.25 9.37 15.53
C GLN A 5 6.84 9.31 14.93
N VAL A 6 6.32 10.44 14.45
CA VAL A 6 5.20 10.40 13.51
C VAL A 6 5.84 10.14 12.13
N SER A 7 5.70 8.92 11.60
CA SER A 7 5.93 8.62 10.18
C SER A 7 5.36 9.78 9.37
N LYS A 8 6.12 10.33 8.39
CA LYS A 8 5.74 11.56 7.67
C LYS A 8 4.35 11.51 6.99
N HIS A 9 3.71 10.33 6.89
CA HIS A 9 2.35 10.12 6.37
C HIS A 9 1.56 9.03 7.13
N PRO A 10 1.14 9.25 8.39
CA PRO A 10 0.45 8.21 9.17
C PRO A 10 -0.89 7.81 8.54
N HIS A 11 -1.57 8.76 7.91
CA HIS A 11 -2.82 8.54 7.19
C HIS A 11 -2.65 7.73 5.90
N PHE A 12 -1.52 7.89 5.20
CA PHE A 12 -1.26 7.12 3.98
C PHE A 12 -0.96 5.66 4.32
N ASP A 13 -0.14 5.44 5.35
CA ASP A 13 0.19 4.12 5.85
C ASP A 13 -1.06 3.36 6.33
N GLU A 14 -1.95 4.06 7.04
CA GLU A 14 -3.24 3.52 7.46
C GLU A 14 -4.18 3.24 6.28
N ALA A 15 -4.24 4.13 5.29
CA ALA A 15 -5.02 3.91 4.08
C ALA A 15 -4.55 2.69 3.29
N CYS A 16 -3.24 2.49 3.12
CA CYS A 16 -2.68 1.31 2.46
C CYS A 16 -3.04 0.01 3.20
N ARG A 17 -2.94 0.02 4.55
CA ARG A 17 -3.35 -1.12 5.39
C ARG A 17 -4.84 -1.41 5.28
N ALA A 18 -5.68 -0.39 5.40
CA ALA A 18 -7.14 -0.52 5.30
C ALA A 18 -7.56 -1.02 3.91
N PHE A 19 -6.93 -0.50 2.84
CA PHE A 19 -7.17 -0.93 1.47
C PHE A 19 -6.81 -2.41 1.27
N ALA A 20 -5.65 -2.84 1.76
CA ALA A 20 -5.21 -4.24 1.69
C ALA A 20 -6.16 -5.22 2.40
N LEU A 21 -6.80 -4.78 3.49
CA LEU A 21 -7.78 -5.57 4.25
C LEU A 21 -9.16 -5.60 3.59
N ARG A 22 -9.55 -4.53 2.90
CA ARG A 22 -10.91 -4.34 2.36
C ARG A 22 -11.08 -4.89 0.95
N HIS A 23 -10.00 -5.12 0.21
CA HIS A 23 -10.05 -5.57 -1.18
C HIS A 23 -9.36 -6.91 -1.42
N ASN A 24 -9.83 -7.66 -2.41
CA ASN A 24 -9.17 -8.88 -2.85
C ASN A 24 -7.92 -8.54 -3.69
N LEU A 25 -6.76 -8.60 -3.05
CA LEU A 25 -5.49 -8.26 -3.68
C LEU A 25 -5.11 -9.17 -4.85
N VAL A 26 -5.63 -10.41 -4.92
CA VAL A 26 -5.37 -11.30 -6.05
C VAL A 26 -6.01 -10.74 -7.32
N GLN A 27 -7.29 -10.35 -7.23
CA GLN A 27 -8.03 -9.78 -8.35
C GLN A 27 -7.50 -8.41 -8.77
N LEU A 28 -7.11 -7.58 -7.79
CA LEU A 28 -6.51 -6.28 -8.07
C LEU A 28 -5.14 -6.41 -8.76
N ALA A 29 -4.31 -7.32 -8.29
CA ALA A 29 -3.01 -7.56 -8.88
C ALA A 29 -3.14 -8.08 -10.32
N GLU A 30 -4.09 -8.98 -10.57
CA GLU A 30 -4.40 -9.47 -11.93
C GLU A 30 -4.85 -8.34 -12.86
N ARG A 31 -5.79 -7.48 -12.41
CA ARG A 31 -6.26 -6.32 -13.17
C ARG A 31 -5.14 -5.32 -13.48
N ALA A 32 -4.24 -5.11 -12.52
CA ALA A 32 -3.11 -4.22 -12.68
C ALA A 32 -1.90 -4.89 -13.38
N GLY A 33 -2.01 -6.14 -13.81
CA GLY A 33 -0.94 -6.87 -14.49
C GLY A 33 0.31 -7.07 -13.62
N MET A 34 0.16 -7.11 -12.29
CA MET A 34 1.26 -7.21 -11.33
C MET A 34 1.16 -8.46 -10.46
N ASN A 35 2.29 -8.87 -9.86
CA ASN A 35 2.29 -9.99 -8.93
C ASN A 35 1.62 -9.59 -7.60
N VAL A 36 0.73 -10.43 -7.06
CA VAL A 36 0.01 -10.17 -5.81
C VAL A 36 0.93 -9.96 -4.61
N GLN A 37 2.08 -10.64 -4.56
CA GLN A 37 3.08 -10.45 -3.50
C GLN A 37 3.78 -9.09 -3.64
N ILE A 38 4.02 -8.64 -4.88
CA ILE A 38 4.56 -7.29 -5.14
C ILE A 38 3.54 -6.23 -4.70
N LEU A 39 2.26 -6.39 -5.03
CA LEU A 39 1.19 -5.49 -4.58
C LEU A 39 1.10 -5.44 -3.05
N ARG A 40 1.16 -6.60 -2.37
CA ARG A 40 1.20 -6.68 -0.90
C ARG A 40 2.40 -5.96 -0.30
N ASN A 41 3.59 -6.16 -0.87
CA ASN A 41 4.79 -5.49 -0.40
C ASN A 41 4.67 -3.97 -0.58
N LYS A 42 4.09 -3.52 -1.70
CA LYS A 42 3.85 -2.10 -1.99
C LYS A 42 2.83 -1.42 -1.08
N LEU A 43 1.84 -2.17 -0.63
CA LEU A 43 0.83 -1.72 0.35
C LEU A 43 1.32 -1.83 1.80
N ASN A 44 2.51 -2.38 2.06
CA ASN A 44 3.08 -2.49 3.39
C ASN A 44 4.04 -1.32 3.66
N PRO A 45 3.68 -0.38 4.56
CA PRO A 45 4.53 0.78 4.87
C PRO A 45 5.88 0.42 5.50
N ALA A 46 6.02 -0.79 6.04
CA ALA A 46 7.29 -1.27 6.60
C ALA A 46 8.29 -1.72 5.52
N GLN A 47 7.87 -1.80 4.26
CA GLN A 47 8.72 -2.16 3.13
C GLN A 47 9.20 -0.92 2.37
N PRO A 48 10.42 -0.93 1.80
CA PRO A 48 10.99 0.22 1.10
C PRO A 48 10.32 0.49 -0.26
N HIS A 49 9.59 -0.49 -0.80
CA HIS A 49 8.90 -0.37 -2.07
C HIS A 49 7.53 0.26 -1.86
N LEU A 50 7.38 1.54 -2.20
CA LEU A 50 6.10 2.24 -2.10
C LEU A 50 5.21 1.95 -3.31
N LEU A 51 3.90 2.03 -3.09
CA LEU A 51 2.91 2.11 -4.16
C LEU A 51 2.98 3.51 -4.80
N THR A 52 3.21 3.56 -6.11
CA THR A 52 3.34 4.82 -6.84
C THR A 52 2.00 5.28 -7.42
N ALA A 53 1.85 6.57 -7.71
CA ALA A 53 0.62 7.12 -8.27
C ALA A 53 0.16 6.40 -9.56
N PRO A 54 1.03 6.08 -10.55
CA PRO A 54 0.61 5.32 -11.73
C PRO A 54 0.05 3.93 -11.42
N GLU A 55 0.61 3.25 -10.42
CA GLU A 55 0.13 1.93 -10.01
C GLU A 55 -1.26 2.01 -9.37
N ILE A 56 -1.56 3.10 -8.66
CA ILE A 56 -2.89 3.33 -8.07
C ILE A 56 -3.98 3.45 -9.14
N TRP A 57 -3.69 4.06 -10.29
CA TRP A 57 -4.65 4.17 -11.40
C TRP A 57 -5.04 2.82 -12.02
N LEU A 58 -4.26 1.76 -11.77
CA LEU A 58 -4.46 0.43 -12.34
C LEU A 58 -5.21 -0.53 -11.40
N LEU A 59 -5.36 -0.17 -10.11
CA LEU A 59 -6.08 -0.96 -9.09
C LEU A 59 -7.59 -0.68 -9.16
#